data_AF-A0A3E4EYK6-F1
#
_entry.id   AF-A0A3E4EYK6-F1
#
_cell.length_a   1.000
_cell.length_b   1.000
_cell.length_c   1.000
_cell.angle_alpha   90.00
_cell.angle_beta   90.00
_cell.angle_gamma   90.00
#
_symmetry.space_group_name_H-M   'P 1'
#
loop_
_entity.id
_entity.type
_entity.pdbx_description
1 polymer ?
#
loop_
_entity_poly.entity_id
_entity_poly.type
_entity_poly.pdbx_seq_one_letter_code
_entity_poly.pdbx_strand_id
1 'polypeptide(L)'
;MSELQKLSGIIKEYHSDDCLDYAKVQETLGTIYLMTANLPQAKTHFKRAFKIYEKIWADEPEMIEAKYQEIQELYPQIGFFIGKNLSGLLTK
;
A
#
# COMPACT_ATOMS: atom_id res chain seq x y z
N MET A 1 3.89 8.22 -17.69
CA MET A 1 3.90 6.90 -17.00
C MET A 1 5.11 6.91 -16.08
N SER A 2 4.91 6.79 -14.76
CA SER A 2 6.03 6.79 -13.80
C SER A 2 6.84 5.49 -13.88
N GLU A 3 8.12 5.49 -13.49
CA GLU A 3 8.95 4.27 -13.49
C GLU A 3 8.31 3.14 -12.67
N LEU A 4 7.60 3.49 -11.60
CA LEU A 4 6.88 2.54 -10.75
C LEU A 4 5.70 1.85 -11.47
N GLN A 5 4.99 2.57 -12.35
CA GLN A 5 3.93 1.97 -13.16
C GLN A 5 4.51 1.00 -14.20
N LYS A 6 5.67 1.33 -14.79
CA LYS A 6 6.39 0.41 -15.69
C LYS A 6 6.88 -0.83 -14.95
N LEU A 7 7.48 -0.66 -13.77
CA LEU A 7 7.95 -1.78 -12.93
C LEU A 7 6.78 -2.70 -12.55
N SER A 8 5.65 -2.13 -12.17
CA SER A 8 4.43 -2.89 -11.87
C SER A 8 3.91 -3.66 -13.10
N GLY A 9 4.02 -3.10 -14.30
CA GLY A 9 3.65 -3.79 -15.54
C GLY A 9 4.56 -4.97 -15.87
N ILE A 10 5.87 -4.82 -15.72
CA ILE A 10 6.86 -5.89 -15.99
C ILE A 10 6.68 -7.05 -15.01
N ILE A 11 6.45 -6.76 -13.72
CA ILE A 11 6.20 -7.80 -12.71
C ILE A 11 4.91 -8.58 -13.01
N LYS A 12 3.85 -7.89 -13.47
CA LYS A 12 2.61 -8.53 -13.94
C LYS A 12 2.82 -9.46 -15.14
N GLU A 13 3.72 -9.09 -16.05
CA GLU A 13 4.00 -9.87 -17.25
C GLU A 13 4.80 -11.15 -16.96
N TYR A 14 5.60 -11.16 -15.89
CA TYR A 14 6.54 -12.25 -15.58
C TYR A 14 6.10 -13.21 -14.47
N HIS A 15 5.17 -12.82 -13.59
CA HIS A 15 4.69 -13.67 -12.50
C HIS A 15 3.19 -13.49 -12.31
N SER A 16 2.45 -14.61 -12.24
CA SER A 16 1.00 -14.65 -12.05
C SER A 16 0.51 -13.60 -11.05
N ASP A 17 -0.70 -13.08 -11.24
CA ASP A 17 -1.41 -12.10 -10.38
C ASP A 17 -1.44 -12.43 -8.87
N ASP A 18 -0.87 -13.56 -8.45
CA ASP A 18 -0.83 -14.12 -7.11
C ASP A 18 0.58 -14.19 -6.49
N CYS A 19 1.61 -13.58 -7.09
CA CYS A 19 2.95 -13.59 -6.48
C CYS A 19 3.08 -12.54 -5.35
N LEU A 20 3.80 -12.91 -4.29
CA LEU A 20 4.09 -12.04 -3.14
C LEU A 20 4.78 -10.72 -3.54
N ASP A 21 5.62 -10.74 -4.59
CA ASP A 21 6.30 -9.54 -5.08
C ASP A 21 5.31 -8.52 -5.67
N TYR A 22 4.29 -9.00 -6.38
CA TYR A 22 3.25 -8.13 -6.92
C TYR A 22 2.40 -7.52 -5.79
N ALA A 23 2.11 -8.28 -4.73
CA ALA A 23 1.44 -7.77 -3.53
C ALA A 23 2.23 -6.62 -2.89
N LYS A 24 3.55 -6.78 -2.71
CA LYS A 24 4.43 -5.73 -2.17
C LYS A 24 4.48 -4.46 -3.03
N VAL A 25 4.43 -4.62 -4.36
CA VAL A 25 4.34 -3.47 -5.28
C VAL A 25 3.00 -2.74 -5.09
N GLN A 26 1.90 -3.46 -4.99
CA GLN A 26 0.59 -2.85 -4.72
C GLN A 26 0.57 -2.16 -3.34
N GLU A 27 1.15 -2.76 -2.31
CA GLU A 27 1.29 -2.13 -0.99
C GLU A 27 2.09 -0.82 -1.08
N THR A 28 3.25 -0.84 -1.75
CA THR A 28 4.08 0.35 -1.95
C THR A 28 3.32 1.46 -2.68
N LEU A 29 2.59 1.13 -3.74
CA LEU A 29 1.73 2.08 -4.45
C LEU A 29 0.62 2.63 -3.54
N GLY A 30 0.02 1.78 -2.71
CA GLY A 30 -0.96 2.17 -1.70
C GLY A 30 -0.41 3.23 -0.74
N THR A 31 0.79 2.98 -0.20
CA THR A 31 1.49 3.89 0.71
C THR A 31 1.85 5.22 0.04
N ILE A 32 2.35 5.20 -1.21
CA ILE A 32 2.65 6.44 -1.96
C ILE A 32 1.38 7.28 -2.18
N TYR A 33 0.27 6.65 -2.55
CA TYR A 33 -1.01 7.36 -2.69
C TYR A 33 -1.53 7.89 -1.36
N LEU A 34 -1.30 7.19 -0.26
CA LEU A 34 -1.65 7.66 1.08
C LEU A 34 -0.79 8.87 1.49
N MET A 35 0.52 8.83 1.25
CA MET A 35 1.44 9.96 1.49
C MET A 35 1.11 11.21 0.67
N THR A 36 0.48 11.04 -0.50
CA THR A 36 0.01 12.13 -1.37
C THR A 36 -1.46 12.49 -1.15
N ALA A 37 -2.06 12.01 -0.04
CA ALA A 37 -3.45 12.24 0.35
C ALA A 37 -4.51 11.77 -0.68
N ASN A 38 -4.14 10.88 -1.60
CA ASN A 38 -5.06 10.26 -2.56
C ASN A 38 -5.64 8.95 -2.01
N LEU A 39 -6.56 9.09 -1.06
CA LEU A 39 -7.18 7.96 -0.36
C LEU A 39 -7.90 6.95 -1.28
N PRO A 40 -8.62 7.36 -2.35
CA PRO A 40 -9.29 6.41 -3.24
C PRO A 40 -8.32 5.47 -3.95
N GLN A 41 -7.18 5.98 -4.44
CA GLN A 41 -6.17 5.14 -5.08
C GLN A 41 -5.41 4.29 -4.07
N ALA A 42 -5.08 4.83 -2.89
CA ALA A 42 -4.47 4.07 -1.81
C ALA A 42 -5.31 2.83 -1.46
N LYS A 43 -6.62 3.02 -1.25
CA LYS A 43 -7.56 1.92 -0.96
C LYS A 43 -7.63 0.88 -2.08
N THR A 44 -7.58 1.31 -3.33
CA THR A 44 -7.61 0.41 -4.49
C THR A 44 -6.38 -0.49 -4.53
N HIS A 45 -5.21 0.07 -4.26
CA HIS A 45 -3.94 -0.66 -4.26
C HIS A 45 -3.82 -1.60 -3.04
N PHE A 46 -4.16 -1.15 -1.84
CA PHE A 46 -4.16 -2.04 -0.66
C PHE A 46 -5.11 -3.22 -0.83
N LYS A 47 -6.32 -3.02 -1.39
CA LYS A 47 -7.24 -4.13 -1.70
C LYS A 47 -6.63 -5.19 -2.63
N ARG A 48 -5.82 -4.77 -3.61
CA ARG A 48 -5.14 -5.71 -4.52
C ARG A 48 -4.03 -6.47 -3.79
N ALA A 49 -3.27 -5.80 -2.92
CA ALA A 49 -2.26 -6.46 -2.09
C ALA A 49 -2.90 -7.49 -1.16
N PHE A 50 -3.96 -7.11 -0.43
CA PHE A 50 -4.65 -8.00 0.51
C PHE A 50 -5.24 -9.23 -0.16
N LYS A 51 -5.85 -9.10 -1.35
CA LYS A 51 -6.36 -10.26 -2.09
C LYS A 51 -5.28 -11.33 -2.34
N ILE A 52 -4.04 -10.91 -2.56
CA ILE A 52 -2.91 -11.81 -2.79
C ILE A 52 -2.40 -12.37 -1.47
N TYR A 53 -2.24 -11.52 -0.44
CA TYR A 53 -1.85 -11.98 0.89
C TYR A 53 -2.81 -13.04 1.41
N GLU A 54 -4.13 -12.79 1.37
CA GLU A 54 -5.19 -13.71 1.83
C GLU A 54 -5.13 -15.05 1.12
N LYS A 55 -4.71 -15.07 -0.16
CA LYS A 55 -4.53 -16.30 -0.92
C LYS A 55 -3.26 -17.05 -0.51
N ILE A 56 -2.14 -16.36 -0.35
CA ILE A 56 -0.83 -16.97 -0.04
C ILE A 56 -0.81 -17.48 1.41
N TRP A 57 -1.35 -16.72 2.35
CA TRP A 57 -1.36 -17.03 3.78
C TRP A 57 -2.70 -17.63 4.22
N ALA A 58 -3.38 -18.37 3.35
CA ALA A 58 -4.68 -18.97 3.65
C ALA A 58 -4.64 -19.90 4.88
N ASP A 59 -3.50 -20.55 5.11
CA ASP A 59 -3.26 -21.45 6.25
C ASP A 59 -2.61 -20.75 7.46
N GLU A 60 -2.29 -19.45 7.34
CA GLU A 60 -1.58 -18.64 8.35
C GLU A 60 -2.37 -17.34 8.65
N PRO A 61 -3.54 -17.42 9.30
CA PRO A 61 -4.41 -16.25 9.52
C PRO A 61 -3.75 -15.16 10.38
N GLU A 62 -2.84 -15.52 11.29
CA GLU A 62 -2.13 -14.52 12.11
C GLU A 62 -1.27 -13.57 11.24
N MET A 63 -0.72 -14.07 10.13
CA MET A 63 0.06 -13.25 9.19
C MET A 63 -0.82 -12.23 8.48
N ILE A 64 -2.06 -12.61 8.15
CA ILE A 64 -3.05 -11.70 7.55
C ILE A 64 -3.50 -10.64 8.53
N GLU A 65 -3.82 -11.03 9.76
CA GLU A 65 -4.22 -10.09 10.81
C GLU A 65 -3.11 -9.07 11.10
N ALA A 66 -1.86 -9.54 11.25
CA ALA A 66 -0.71 -8.66 11.43
C ALA A 66 -0.56 -7.67 10.25
N LYS A 67 -0.77 -8.14 9.02
CA LYS A 67 -0.70 -7.28 7.83
C LYS A 67 -1.81 -6.23 7.78
N TYR A 68 -3.02 -6.59 8.20
CA TYR A 68 -4.12 -5.64 8.34
C TYR A 68 -3.81 -4.58 9.39
N GLN A 69 -3.27 -4.96 10.55
CA GLN A 69 -2.87 -4.02 11.59
C GLN A 69 -1.76 -3.07 11.10
N GLU A 70 -0.70 -3.61 10.47
CA GLU A 70 0.39 -2.81 9.90
C GLU A 70 -0.13 -1.71 8.96
N ILE A 71 -1.01 -2.07 8.01
CA ILE A 71 -1.57 -1.11 7.06
C ILE A 71 -2.57 -0.15 7.72
N GLN A 72 -3.34 -0.60 8.72
CA GLN A 72 -4.24 0.28 9.49
C GLN A 72 -3.47 1.34 10.26
N GLU A 73 -2.32 1.01 10.84
CA GLU A 73 -1.47 1.95 11.57
C GLU A 73 -0.80 2.99 10.65
N LEU A 74 -0.56 2.66 9.37
CA LEU A 74 -0.02 3.62 8.40
C LEU A 74 -0.93 4.83 8.18
N TYR A 75 -2.26 4.65 8.20
CA TYR A 75 -3.24 5.73 8.00
C TYR A 75 -3.08 6.89 9.01
N PRO A 76 -3.18 6.66 10.33
CA PRO A 76 -3.01 7.72 11.32
C PRO A 76 -1.58 8.27 11.35
N GLN A 77 -0.54 7.44 11.15
CA GLN A 77 0.85 7.91 11.12
C GLN A 77 1.08 8.92 9.99
N ILE A 78 0.67 8.57 8.77
CA ILE A 78 0.80 9.46 7.61
C ILE A 78 -0.12 10.67 7.74
N GLY A 79 -1.35 10.49 8.22
CA GLY A 79 -2.27 11.60 8.49
C GLY A 79 -1.69 12.62 9.47
N PHE A 80 -1.10 12.15 10.56
CA PHE A 80 -0.41 12.99 11.54
C PHE A 80 0.80 13.71 10.94
N PHE A 81 1.62 13.00 10.15
CA PHE A 81 2.78 13.59 9.47
C PHE A 81 2.37 14.73 8.52
N ILE A 82 1.33 14.53 7.71
CA ILE A 82 0.79 15.56 6.81
C ILE A 82 0.30 16.76 7.62
N GLY A 83 -0.50 16.53 8.66
CA GLY A 83 -1.02 17.58 9.53
C GLY A 83 0.08 18.42 10.19
N LYS A 84 1.14 17.78 10.69
CA LYS A 84 2.30 18.46 11.29
C LYS A 84 3.04 19.32 10.27
N ASN A 85 3.26 18.83 9.05
CA ASN A 85 3.93 19.59 8.00
C ASN A 85 3.11 20.82 7.57
N LEU A 86 1.80 20.66 7.42
CA LEU A 86 0.90 21.77 7.08
C LEU A 86 0.87 22.81 8.20
N SER A 87 0.74 22.39 9.46
CA SER A 87 0.78 23.31 10.60
C SER A 87 2.08 24.10 10.62
N GLY A 88 3.23 23.45 10.41
CA GLY A 88 4.53 24.12 10.38
C GLY A 88 4.72 25.10 9.22
N LEU A 89 3.97 24.94 8.13
CA LEU A 89 3.93 25.89 7.01
C LEU A 89 3.08 27.13 7.35
N LEU A 90 1.98 26.94 8.09
CA LEU A 90 1.04 28.01 8.45
C LEU A 90 1.51 28.87 9.64
N THR A 91 2.40 28.33 10.49
CA THR A 91 2.94 29.04 11.66
C THR A 91 4.29 29.72 11.41
N LYS A 92 4.74 29.79 10.16
CA LYS A 92 5.94 30.51 9.71
C LYS A 92 5.55 31.70 8.85
#